data_AF-A0A7X2TE42-F1
#
_entry.id   AF-A0A7X2TE42-F1
#
_cell.length_a   1.000
_cell.length_b   1.000
_cell.length_c   1.000
_cell.angle_alpha   90.00
_cell.angle_beta   90.00
_cell.angle_gamma   90.00
#
_symmetry.space_group_name_H-M   'P 1'
#
loop_
_entity.id
_entity.type
_entity.pdbx_description
1 polymer ?
#
loop_
_entity_poly.entity_id
_entity_poly.type
_entity_poly.pdbx_seq_one_letter_code
_entity_poly.pdbx_strand_id
1 'polypeptide(L)'
;MRKSNSYVHLSFDLVEEFVPRVPKSRLKTEDAVTPRICVAKYIPQALSAVPSAGKTIEAMLEIGMPVVIHAYHLQSDAVIQTEDLLEAVPDAWYTGEMWITKRPEKVWRQDYELCNIFLYRIKDLNGKEIIVPDTYALKRVRHQDNWKNFLQQMDIKETDEVREIMTQTLFSTMIVNLLPELKLIKEKR
;
A
#
# COMPACT_ATOMS: atom_id res chain seq x y z
N MET A 1 -6.49 -32.22 -0.76
CA MET A 1 -6.81 -30.80 -1.03
C MET A 1 -5.50 -30.08 -1.31
N ARG A 2 -5.26 -29.55 -2.53
CA ARG A 2 -4.16 -28.60 -2.73
C ARG A 2 -4.50 -27.35 -1.91
N LYS A 3 -3.62 -26.94 -0.98
CA LYS A 3 -3.68 -25.61 -0.37
C LYS A 3 -3.79 -24.62 -1.54
N SER A 4 -4.79 -23.74 -1.54
CA SER A 4 -4.80 -22.67 -2.54
C SER A 4 -3.58 -21.79 -2.24
N ASN A 5 -2.64 -21.71 -3.18
CA ASN A 5 -1.48 -20.81 -3.08
C ASN A 5 -1.94 -19.38 -3.38
N SER A 6 -2.79 -18.85 -2.50
CA SER A 6 -3.32 -17.50 -2.54
C SER A 6 -2.49 -16.61 -1.63
N TYR A 7 -2.15 -15.43 -2.14
CA TYR A 7 -1.39 -14.39 -1.46
C TYR A 7 -2.10 -13.05 -1.63
N VAL A 8 -1.74 -12.06 -0.82
CA VAL A 8 -2.34 -10.73 -0.83
C VAL A 8 -1.29 -9.69 -1.13
N HIS A 9 -1.56 -8.85 -2.13
CA HIS A 9 -0.89 -7.58 -2.36
C HIS A 9 -1.83 -6.45 -1.94
N LEU A 10 -1.32 -5.47 -1.20
CA LEU A 10 -2.09 -4.27 -0.84
C LEU A 10 -1.52 -3.04 -1.51
N SER A 11 -2.42 -2.13 -1.85
CA SER A 11 -2.06 -0.83 -2.42
C SER A 11 -3.11 0.22 -2.03
N PHE A 12 -2.70 1.48 -1.89
CA PHE A 12 -3.61 2.63 -1.86
C PHE A 12 -3.95 3.14 -3.27
N ASP A 13 -3.25 2.60 -4.27
CA ASP A 13 -3.38 2.91 -5.67
C ASP A 13 -4.02 1.75 -6.44
N LEU A 14 -4.75 2.04 -7.51
CA LEU A 14 -5.22 1.01 -8.42
C LEU A 14 -4.05 0.36 -9.17
N VAL A 15 -4.06 -0.96 -9.26
CA VAL A 15 -3.05 -1.75 -9.97
C VAL A 15 -3.73 -2.43 -11.15
N GLU A 16 -3.39 -1.99 -12.36
CA GLU A 16 -3.96 -2.54 -13.60
C GLU A 16 -3.40 -3.93 -13.91
N GLU A 17 -2.09 -4.10 -13.77
CA GLU A 17 -1.41 -5.35 -14.09
C GLU A 17 -0.41 -5.78 -13.02
N PHE A 18 -0.41 -7.10 -12.76
CA PHE A 18 0.54 -7.76 -11.88
C PHE A 18 1.63 -8.46 -12.70
N VAL A 19 2.68 -7.70 -13.03
CA VAL A 19 3.89 -8.20 -13.69
C VAL A 19 5.07 -8.04 -12.73
N PRO A 20 5.81 -9.12 -12.43
CA PRO A 20 7.03 -9.04 -11.62
C PRO A 20 8.02 -8.02 -12.19
N ARG A 21 8.49 -7.12 -11.33
CA ARG A 21 9.41 -6.04 -11.69
C ARG A 21 10.43 -5.84 -10.58
N VAL A 22 11.59 -5.28 -10.91
CA VAL A 22 12.53 -4.83 -9.88
C VAL A 22 11.96 -3.55 -9.25
N PRO A 23 11.76 -3.48 -7.93
CA PRO A 23 11.25 -2.28 -7.28
C PRO A 23 12.15 -1.06 -7.53
N LYS A 24 11.52 0.06 -7.92
CA LYS A 24 12.22 1.35 -8.12
C LYS A 24 12.64 1.97 -6.78
N SER A 25 11.78 1.84 -5.77
CA SER A 25 12.04 2.27 -4.40
C SER A 25 12.42 1.05 -3.57
N ARG A 26 13.65 1.03 -3.05
CA ARG A 26 14.24 -0.04 -2.25
C ARG A 26 15.35 0.53 -1.39
N LEU A 27 15.68 -0.10 -0.27
CA LEU A 27 16.90 0.24 0.46
C LEU A 27 18.13 -0.16 -0.37
N LYS A 28 19.25 0.55 -0.19
CA LYS A 28 20.50 0.24 -0.93
C LYS A 28 21.01 -1.18 -0.68
N THR A 29 20.64 -1.75 0.47
CA THR A 29 21.01 -3.09 0.93
C THR A 29 20.05 -4.18 0.46
N GLU A 30 18.87 -3.82 -0.08
CA GLU A 30 17.90 -4.79 -0.59
C GLU A 30 18.29 -5.28 -1.99
N ASP A 31 17.84 -6.50 -2.33
CA ASP A 31 18.01 -7.09 -3.66
C ASP A 31 17.56 -6.11 -4.76
N ALA A 32 18.44 -5.90 -5.73
CA ALA A 32 18.24 -4.97 -6.85
C ALA A 32 18.10 -5.67 -8.21
N VAL A 33 17.94 -7.00 -8.23
CA VAL A 33 18.09 -7.80 -9.44
C VAL A 33 16.83 -8.61 -9.73
N THR A 34 16.18 -9.15 -8.70
CA THR A 34 15.10 -10.13 -8.83
C THR A 34 13.77 -9.44 -9.12
N PRO A 35 13.15 -9.63 -10.32
CA PRO A 35 11.83 -9.12 -10.60
C PRO A 35 10.77 -9.82 -9.75
N ARG A 36 9.91 -9.04 -9.10
CA ARG A 36 9.00 -9.56 -8.07
C ARG A 36 7.71 -8.77 -7.95
N ILE A 37 6.72 -9.42 -7.37
CA ILE A 37 5.54 -8.80 -6.77
C ILE A 37 5.60 -9.13 -5.28
N CYS A 38 5.70 -8.11 -4.44
CA CYS A 38 5.68 -8.25 -2.99
C CYS A 38 4.26 -8.61 -2.54
N VAL A 39 4.12 -9.72 -1.83
CA VAL A 39 2.85 -10.22 -1.31
C VAL A 39 3.04 -10.75 0.12
N ALA A 40 1.95 -10.99 0.84
CA ALA A 40 1.95 -11.70 2.11
C ALA A 40 0.81 -12.72 2.16
N LYS A 41 0.73 -13.49 3.24
CA LYS A 41 -0.39 -14.41 3.47
C LYS A 41 -1.67 -13.70 3.92
N TYR A 42 -1.52 -12.65 4.74
CA TYR A 42 -2.64 -11.95 5.34
C TYR A 42 -2.57 -10.44 5.13
N ILE A 43 -3.73 -9.78 5.18
CA ILE A 43 -3.86 -8.33 5.01
C ILE A 43 -2.97 -7.55 6.00
N PRO A 44 -2.91 -7.86 7.31
CA PRO A 44 -2.08 -7.08 8.23
C PRO A 44 -0.59 -7.10 7.90
N GLN A 45 -0.08 -8.26 7.51
CA GLN A 45 1.29 -8.45 7.04
C GLN A 45 1.54 -7.63 5.78
N ALA A 46 0.67 -7.76 4.77
CA ALA A 46 0.79 -7.00 3.53
C ALA A 46 0.71 -5.48 3.79
N LEU A 47 -0.12 -5.03 4.74
CA LEU A 47 -0.24 -3.59 5.06
C LEU A 47 1.03 -3.06 5.72
N SER A 48 1.65 -3.85 6.60
CA SER A 48 2.92 -3.49 7.24
C SER A 48 4.07 -3.36 6.24
N ALA A 49 4.00 -4.10 5.12
CA ALA A 49 4.99 -4.06 4.05
C ALA A 49 4.76 -2.91 3.05
N VAL A 50 3.60 -2.23 3.07
CA VAL A 50 3.34 -1.14 2.13
C VAL A 50 4.20 0.07 2.50
N PRO A 51 5.03 0.58 1.57
CA PRO A 51 5.86 1.75 1.83
C PRO A 51 5.01 2.96 2.23
N SER A 52 5.40 3.63 3.32
CA SER A 52 4.70 4.81 3.86
C SER A 52 3.21 4.58 4.18
N ALA A 53 2.79 3.34 4.47
CA ALA A 53 1.40 3.04 4.77
C ALA A 53 0.83 3.91 5.91
N GLY A 54 1.52 3.96 7.06
CA GLY A 54 1.03 4.76 8.20
C GLY A 54 0.94 6.26 7.90
N LYS A 55 1.87 6.82 7.12
CA LYS A 55 1.80 8.23 6.68
C LYS A 55 0.64 8.47 5.73
N THR A 56 0.37 7.54 4.83
CA THR A 56 -0.74 7.61 3.89
C THR A 56 -2.07 7.57 4.66
N ILE A 57 -2.20 6.63 5.59
CA ILE A 57 -3.39 6.50 6.46
C ILE A 57 -3.58 7.77 7.29
N GLU A 58 -2.53 8.28 7.95
CA GLU A 58 -2.60 9.53 8.70
C GLU A 58 -3.06 10.69 7.81
N ALA A 59 -2.48 10.84 6.62
CA ALA A 59 -2.83 11.92 5.71
C ALA A 59 -4.32 11.87 5.31
N MET A 60 -4.83 10.68 4.97
CA MET A 60 -6.23 10.47 4.64
C MET A 60 -7.16 10.81 5.81
N LEU A 61 -6.83 10.36 7.04
CA LEU A 61 -7.60 10.67 8.24
C LEU A 61 -7.62 12.17 8.52
N GLU A 62 -6.47 12.84 8.42
CA GLU A 62 -6.31 14.28 8.68
C GLU A 62 -7.18 15.14 7.77
N ILE A 63 -7.36 14.75 6.50
CA ILE A 63 -8.21 15.48 5.56
C ILE A 63 -9.66 14.97 5.52
N GLY A 64 -10.01 14.00 6.37
CA GLY A 64 -11.36 13.46 6.49
C GLY A 64 -11.78 12.53 5.35
N MET A 65 -10.82 11.91 4.65
CA MET A 65 -11.11 10.90 3.64
C MET A 65 -11.36 9.52 4.28
N PRO A 66 -12.20 8.67 3.67
CA PRO A 66 -12.25 7.26 4.03
C PRO A 66 -10.91 6.58 3.69
N VAL A 67 -10.36 5.81 4.63
CA VAL A 67 -9.09 5.09 4.44
C VAL A 67 -9.35 3.77 3.72
N VAL A 68 -9.31 3.79 2.39
CA VAL A 68 -9.54 2.58 1.56
C VAL A 68 -8.21 1.93 1.16
N ILE A 69 -8.11 0.63 1.39
CA ILE A 69 -7.04 -0.22 0.85
C ILE A 69 -7.59 -1.15 -0.23
N HIS A 70 -6.85 -1.30 -1.32
CA HIS A 70 -7.16 -2.24 -2.39
C HIS A 70 -6.42 -3.54 -2.13
N ALA A 71 -7.15 -4.60 -1.74
CA ALA A 71 -6.57 -5.92 -1.54
C ALA A 71 -6.69 -6.77 -2.80
N TYR A 72 -5.56 -7.03 -3.43
CA TYR A 72 -5.47 -7.93 -4.56
C TYR A 72 -5.04 -9.29 -4.07
N HIS A 73 -5.87 -10.28 -4.33
CA HIS A 73 -5.58 -11.67 -4.01
C HIS A 73 -5.03 -12.34 -5.27
N LEU A 74 -3.82 -12.89 -5.16
CA LEU A 74 -3.05 -13.44 -6.26
C LEU A 74 -2.86 -14.94 -6.05
N GLN A 75 -3.15 -15.74 -7.09
CA GLN A 75 -2.83 -17.17 -7.11
C GLN A 75 -1.54 -17.41 -7.90
N SER A 76 -0.55 -18.06 -7.29
CA SER A 76 0.72 -18.37 -7.95
C SER A 76 1.44 -19.53 -7.27
N ASP A 77 2.08 -20.40 -8.05
CA ASP A 77 3.00 -21.43 -7.55
C ASP A 77 4.47 -20.98 -7.57
N ALA A 78 4.78 -19.87 -8.27
CA ALA A 78 6.13 -19.33 -8.39
C ALA A 78 6.41 -18.31 -7.28
N VAL A 79 6.57 -18.81 -6.04
CA VAL A 79 6.70 -17.98 -4.83
C VAL A 79 7.96 -18.31 -4.05
N ILE A 80 8.77 -17.29 -3.79
CA ILE A 80 9.87 -17.34 -2.81
C ILE A 80 9.25 -17.05 -1.43
N GLN A 81 9.42 -17.98 -0.49
CA GLN A 81 8.87 -17.86 0.85
C GLN A 81 9.70 -16.90 1.70
N THR A 82 9.11 -16.40 2.79
CA THR A 82 9.75 -15.43 3.71
C THR A 82 11.10 -15.92 4.23
N GLU A 83 11.22 -17.21 4.54
CA GLU A 83 12.44 -17.82 5.06
C GLU A 83 13.60 -17.74 4.07
N ASP A 84 13.29 -17.82 2.78
CA ASP A 84 14.27 -17.75 1.68
C ASP A 84 14.60 -16.30 1.29
N LEU A 85 13.91 -15.29 1.86
CA LEU A 85 14.12 -13.87 1.58
C LEU A 85 15.01 -13.16 2.60
N LEU A 86 15.33 -13.78 3.74
CA LEU A 86 15.95 -13.07 4.87
C LEU A 86 17.32 -12.46 4.54
N GLU A 87 18.08 -13.08 3.64
CA GLU A 87 19.35 -12.51 3.17
C GLU A 87 19.15 -11.33 2.20
N ALA A 88 18.05 -11.32 1.45
CA ALA A 88 17.73 -10.32 0.43
C ALA A 88 16.93 -9.12 0.99
N VAL A 89 16.14 -9.36 2.04
CA VAL A 89 15.24 -8.41 2.72
C VAL A 89 15.19 -8.77 4.21
N PRO A 90 16.09 -8.20 5.03
CA PRO A 90 16.21 -8.56 6.44
C PRO A 90 14.94 -8.35 7.28
N ASP A 91 14.05 -7.42 6.87
CA ASP A 91 12.78 -7.14 7.55
C ASP A 91 11.62 -8.04 7.08
N ALA A 92 11.85 -8.93 6.10
CA ALA A 92 10.83 -9.86 5.60
C ALA A 92 10.25 -10.75 6.70
N TRP A 93 11.05 -11.12 7.71
CA TRP A 93 10.57 -11.88 8.88
C TRP A 93 9.45 -11.15 9.64
N TYR A 94 9.57 -9.83 9.79
CA TYR A 94 8.60 -9.02 10.53
C TYR A 94 7.36 -8.73 9.69
N THR A 95 7.54 -8.48 8.39
CA THR A 95 6.44 -8.14 7.49
C THR A 95 5.70 -9.38 6.96
N GLY A 96 6.31 -10.57 7.05
CA GLY A 96 5.82 -11.78 6.39
C GLY A 96 5.86 -11.68 4.87
N GLU A 97 6.78 -10.86 4.34
CA GLU A 97 6.92 -10.62 2.91
C GLU A 97 7.31 -11.91 2.18
N MET A 98 6.69 -12.10 1.03
CA MET A 98 6.93 -13.18 0.08
C MET A 98 6.98 -12.59 -1.33
N TRP A 99 7.68 -13.24 -2.25
CA TRP A 99 7.81 -12.75 -3.62
C TRP A 99 7.20 -13.70 -4.62
N ILE A 100 6.24 -13.20 -5.41
CA ILE A 100 5.81 -13.86 -6.64
C ILE A 100 6.76 -13.42 -7.77
N THR A 101 7.41 -14.37 -8.43
CA THR A 101 8.44 -14.11 -9.47
C THR A 101 7.96 -14.34 -10.90
N LYS A 102 6.72 -14.83 -11.07
CA LYS A 102 6.04 -14.97 -12.37
C LYS A 102 4.68 -14.28 -12.34
N ARG A 103 4.11 -13.97 -13.52
CA ARG A 103 2.75 -13.44 -13.62
C ARG A 103 1.77 -14.40 -12.89
N PRO A 104 0.91 -13.90 -11.97
CA PRO A 104 -0.07 -14.74 -11.28
C PRO A 104 -1.07 -15.38 -12.24
N GLU A 105 -1.57 -16.56 -11.90
CA GLU A 105 -2.58 -17.29 -12.69
C GLU A 105 -3.96 -16.63 -12.60
N LYS A 106 -4.28 -16.12 -11.40
CA LYS A 106 -5.53 -15.43 -11.11
C LYS A 106 -5.28 -14.26 -10.19
N VAL A 107 -6.01 -13.18 -10.44
CA VAL A 107 -6.03 -11.98 -9.62
C VAL A 107 -7.48 -11.58 -9.39
N TRP A 108 -7.86 -11.30 -8.14
CA TRP A 108 -9.13 -10.64 -7.84
C TRP A 108 -8.95 -9.57 -6.78
N ARG A 109 -9.68 -8.47 -6.92
CA ARG A 109 -9.61 -7.32 -6.00
C ARG A 109 -10.80 -7.32 -5.04
N GLN A 110 -10.53 -7.07 -3.77
CA GLN A 110 -11.52 -6.66 -2.79
C GLN A 110 -11.03 -5.40 -2.06
N ASP A 111 -11.88 -4.38 -1.99
CA ASP A 111 -11.56 -3.16 -1.27
C ASP A 111 -12.07 -3.23 0.17
N TYR A 112 -11.29 -2.67 1.08
CA TYR A 112 -11.65 -2.53 2.50
C TYR A 112 -11.45 -1.09 2.94
N GLU A 113 -12.43 -0.57 3.68
CA GLU A 113 -12.27 0.62 4.49
C GLU A 113 -11.66 0.20 5.83
N LEU A 114 -10.56 0.85 6.22
CA LEU A 114 -9.97 0.71 7.54
C LEU A 114 -10.77 1.59 8.51
N CYS A 115 -11.42 0.97 9.49
CA CYS A 115 -12.22 1.66 10.51
C CYS A 115 -11.58 1.51 11.89
N ASN A 116 -11.90 2.41 12.83
CA ASN A 116 -11.40 2.37 14.21
C ASN A 116 -9.87 2.23 14.28
N ILE A 117 -9.17 3.00 13.46
CA ILE A 117 -7.72 2.89 13.27
C ILE A 117 -7.00 3.54 14.46
N PHE A 118 -6.08 2.79 15.06
CA PHE A 118 -5.10 3.32 16.01
C PHE A 118 -3.73 3.38 15.33
N LEU A 119 -3.16 4.59 15.30
CA LEU A 119 -1.81 4.84 14.79
C LEU A 119 -0.89 5.16 15.96
N TYR A 120 0.33 4.62 15.95
CA TYR A 120 1.37 4.98 16.89
C TYR A 120 2.64 5.38 16.15
N ARG A 121 3.37 6.32 16.76
CA ARG A 121 4.63 6.86 16.25
C ARG A 121 5.77 6.16 16.98
N ILE A 122 6.67 5.54 16.23
CA ILE A 122 7.89 4.95 16.75
C ILE A 122 9.09 5.51 16.02
N LYS A 123 10.28 5.33 16.59
CA LYS A 123 11.53 5.61 15.89
C LYS A 123 12.06 4.31 15.31
N ASP A 124 12.46 4.34 14.05
CA ASP A 124 13.20 3.25 13.43
C ASP A 124 14.62 3.14 14.03
N LEU A 125 15.40 2.15 13.56
CA LEU A 125 16.77 1.91 14.01
C LEU A 125 17.72 3.10 13.77
N ASN A 126 17.36 4.03 12.88
CA ASN A 126 18.10 5.25 12.56
C ASN A 126 17.57 6.48 13.32
N GLY A 127 16.62 6.29 14.25
CA GLY A 127 16.00 7.37 15.01
C GLY A 127 14.94 8.17 14.24
N LYS A 128 14.61 7.78 13.01
CA LYS A 128 13.61 8.45 12.18
C LYS A 128 12.21 8.03 12.62
N GLU A 129 11.32 9.00 12.76
CA GLU A 129 9.93 8.72 13.10
C GLU A 129 9.19 8.00 11.95
N ILE A 130 8.56 6.89 12.29
CA ILE A 130 7.67 6.13 11.44
C ILE A 130 6.31 6.00 12.11
N ILE A 131 5.25 5.95 11.29
CA ILE A 131 3.87 5.80 11.73
C ILE A 131 3.46 4.37 11.39
N VAL A 132 2.95 3.65 12.37
CA VAL A 132 2.54 2.26 12.22
C VAL A 132 1.05 2.11 12.54
N PRO A 133 0.25 1.50 11.65
CA PRO A 133 -1.11 1.11 11.97
C PRO A 133 -1.09 -0.14 12.87
N ASP A 134 -1.58 -0.01 14.10
CA ASP A 134 -1.59 -1.09 15.09
C ASP A 134 -2.88 -1.91 15.02
N THR A 135 -3.99 -1.26 15.38
CA THR A 135 -5.31 -1.87 15.49
C THR A 135 -6.26 -1.17 14.54
N TYR A 136 -7.03 -1.94 13.78
CA TYR A 136 -8.06 -1.45 12.88
C TYR A 136 -9.06 -2.57 12.57
N ALA A 137 -10.28 -2.18 12.19
CA ALA A 137 -11.29 -3.07 11.66
C ALA A 137 -11.30 -3.00 10.12
N LEU A 138 -11.48 -4.15 9.47
CA LEU A 138 -11.65 -4.23 8.02
C LEU A 138 -13.14 -4.27 7.68
N LYS A 139 -13.64 -3.22 7.05
CA LYS A 139 -15.00 -3.17 6.52
C LYS A 139 -14.97 -3.34 5.01
N ARG A 140 -15.57 -4.42 4.52
CA ARG A 140 -15.68 -4.66 3.07
C ARG A 140 -16.50 -3.55 2.41
N VAL A 141 -15.97 -2.94 1.35
CA VAL A 141 -16.65 -1.90 0.58
C VAL A 141 -16.71 -2.23 -0.91
N ARG A 142 -17.50 -1.47 -1.67
CA ARG A 142 -17.47 -1.53 -3.14
C ARG A 142 -16.13 -1.02 -3.65
N HIS A 143 -15.77 -1.47 -4.86
CA HIS A 143 -14.57 -1.00 -5.54
C HIS A 143 -14.59 0.52 -5.72
N GLN A 144 -13.49 1.15 -5.34
CA GLN A 144 -13.32 2.60 -5.34
C GLN A 144 -11.91 2.97 -5.84
N ASP A 145 -11.65 4.26 -5.95
CA ASP A 145 -10.35 4.82 -6.31
C ASP A 145 -10.05 5.97 -5.35
N ASN A 146 -8.94 5.88 -4.63
CA ASN A 146 -8.55 6.89 -3.67
C ASN A 146 -8.28 8.26 -4.30
N TRP A 147 -7.86 8.31 -5.57
CA TRP A 147 -7.79 9.59 -6.29
C TRP A 147 -9.17 10.22 -6.43
N LYS A 148 -10.19 9.45 -6.82
CA LYS A 148 -11.57 9.97 -6.94
C LYS A 148 -12.12 10.43 -5.60
N ASN A 149 -11.87 9.65 -4.55
CA ASN A 149 -12.25 10.01 -3.19
C ASN A 149 -11.59 11.34 -2.76
N PHE A 150 -10.31 11.54 -3.12
CA PHE A 150 -9.59 12.78 -2.82
C PHE A 150 -10.16 13.98 -3.58
N LEU A 151 -10.35 13.85 -4.89
CA LEU A 151 -10.93 14.93 -5.70
C LEU A 151 -12.30 15.34 -5.18
N GLN A 152 -13.14 14.37 -4.82
CA GLN A 152 -14.44 14.63 -4.22
C GLN A 152 -14.32 15.32 -2.86
N GLN A 153 -13.45 14.84 -1.97
CA GLN A 153 -13.26 15.43 -0.64
C GLN A 153 -12.76 16.88 -0.70
N MET A 154 -11.92 17.18 -1.70
CA MET A 154 -11.32 18.50 -1.88
C MET A 154 -12.17 19.44 -2.75
N ASP A 155 -13.29 18.97 -3.30
CA ASP A 155 -14.12 19.68 -4.30
C ASP A 155 -13.30 20.11 -5.52
N ILE A 156 -12.41 19.23 -5.99
CA ILE A 156 -11.57 19.44 -7.16
C ILE A 156 -12.21 18.77 -8.37
N LYS A 157 -12.43 19.54 -9.42
CA LYS A 157 -12.89 19.01 -10.70
C LYS A 157 -11.78 18.23 -11.38
N GLU A 158 -12.10 17.03 -11.85
CA GLU A 158 -11.18 16.22 -12.66
C GLU A 158 -11.06 16.80 -14.09
N THR A 159 -10.04 17.62 -14.30
CA THR A 159 -9.63 18.11 -15.62
C THR A 159 -8.58 17.20 -16.25
N ASP A 160 -8.19 17.47 -17.51
CA ASP A 160 -7.18 16.67 -18.20
C ASP A 160 -5.80 16.82 -17.56
N GLU A 161 -5.46 18.01 -17.04
CA GLU A 161 -4.23 18.24 -16.28
C GLU A 161 -4.20 17.41 -14.99
N VAL A 162 -5.34 17.33 -14.29
CA VAL A 162 -5.46 16.49 -13.08
C VAL A 162 -5.29 15.01 -13.44
N ARG A 163 -5.88 14.55 -14.54
CA ARG A 163 -5.71 13.16 -15.02
C ARG A 163 -4.26 12.87 -15.35
N GLU A 164 -3.57 13.79 -16.01
CA GLU A 164 -2.14 13.64 -16.31
C GLU A 164 -1.34 13.43 -15.02
N ILE A 165 -1.56 14.26 -14.00
CA ILE A 165 -0.92 14.11 -12.67
C ILE A 165 -1.23 12.74 -12.06
N MET A 166 -2.49 12.31 -12.09
CA MET A 166 -2.94 11.02 -11.56
C MET A 166 -2.24 9.83 -12.24
N THR A 167 -1.92 9.93 -13.53
CA THR A 167 -1.22 8.85 -14.27
C THR A 167 0.28 8.80 -13.96
N GLN A 168 0.88 9.94 -13.59
CA GLN A 168 2.32 10.06 -13.36
C GLN A 168 2.71 9.88 -11.90
N THR A 169 1.76 10.02 -10.97
CA THR A 169 2.00 10.04 -9.53
C THR A 169 1.09 9.06 -8.80
N LEU A 170 1.67 8.26 -7.89
CA LEU A 170 0.88 7.45 -6.97
C LEU A 170 0.11 8.35 -5.99
N PHE A 171 -1.16 8.08 -5.76
CA PHE A 171 -2.00 8.70 -4.75
C PHE A 171 -1.30 8.72 -3.39
N SER A 172 -0.76 7.59 -2.96
CA SER A 172 -0.01 7.46 -1.70
C SER A 172 1.17 8.42 -1.60
N THR A 173 1.87 8.66 -2.71
CA THR A 173 2.98 9.63 -2.76
C THR A 173 2.47 11.06 -2.75
N MET A 174 1.43 11.35 -3.56
CA MET A 174 0.82 12.68 -3.61
C MET A 174 0.30 13.10 -2.24
N ILE A 175 -0.51 12.27 -1.58
CA ILE A 175 -1.22 12.68 -0.38
C ILE A 175 -0.28 12.90 0.80
N VAL A 176 0.78 12.10 0.90
CA VAL A 176 1.81 12.27 1.94
C VAL A 176 2.59 13.57 1.71
N ASN A 177 2.91 13.90 0.46
CA ASN A 177 3.68 15.09 0.14
C ASN A 177 2.87 16.38 0.29
N LEU A 178 1.56 16.36 -0.01
CA LEU A 178 0.68 17.53 0.11
C LEU A 178 0.09 17.71 1.52
N LEU A 179 0.27 16.75 2.44
CA LEU A 179 -0.34 16.82 3.77
C LEU A 179 -0.06 18.15 4.51
N PRO A 180 1.17 18.69 4.53
CA PRO A 180 1.44 19.97 5.20
C PRO A 180 0.58 21.12 4.68
N GLU A 181 0.47 21.25 3.35
CA GLU A 181 -0.32 22.28 2.68
C GLU A 181 -1.82 22.05 2.89
N LEU A 182 -2.27 20.80 2.85
CA LEU A 182 -3.68 20.44 3.07
C LEU A 182 -4.13 20.77 4.50
N LYS A 183 -3.26 20.60 5.51
CA LYS A 183 -3.55 21.02 6.89
C LYS A 183 -3.78 22.53 6.99
N LEU A 184 -2.92 23.33 6.35
CA LEU A 184 -3.07 24.79 6.32
C LEU A 184 -4.37 25.25 5.65
N ILE A 185 -4.86 24.53 4.65
CA ILE A 185 -6.13 24.83 3.99
C ILE A 185 -7.30 24.50 4.92
N LYS A 186 -7.23 23.37 5.65
CA LYS A 186 -8.27 22.93 6.58
C LYS A 186 -8.41 23.87 7.77
N GLU A 187 -7.31 24.37 8.33
CA GLU A 187 -7.32 25.34 9.44
C GLU A 187 -7.95 26.70 9.08
N LYS A 188 -8.04 27.01 7.78
CA LYS A 188 -8.63 28.26 7.27
C LYS A 188 -10.11 28.15 6.92
N ARG A 189 -10.68 26.95 6.95
CA ARG A 189 -12.11 26.68 6.70
C ARG A 189 -12.85 26.56 8.02
#